data_AF-A0A090W4L5-F1
#
_entry.id   AF-A0A090W4L5-F1
#
_cell.length_a   1.000
_cell.length_b   1.000
_cell.length_c   1.000
_cell.angle_alpha   90.00
_cell.angle_beta   90.00
_cell.angle_gamma   90.00
#
_symmetry.space_group_name_H-M   'P 1'
#
loop_
_entity.id
_entity.type
_entity.pdbx_description
1 polymer ?
#
loop_
_entity_poly.entity_id
_entity_poly.type
_entity_poly.pdbx_seq_one_letter_code
_entity_poly.pdbx_strand_id
1 'polypeptide(L)'
;MDSLKYLFSFATLAFFNICYSQVGPGGVGNSASNGLWLKADDITLANGSLVNTWTDASGNGNNATAAATEQPLFFSTSTLNNMPTVRLDGTNDQMVVNDAAILDGTSGITFITVLRPNNLNGQPRGILGKRQSYATSTDYAYTWFFHNSNYLNLDINTQNNRFNSSPTNFSNGTNYILQMQYNGALPSGQRSKMYNEQNLVAQSSESSTSIINSASNLVLGALNFDYGTYLGADYSEVIHFNYALNTAEQIIINNYLSAKYNIALSSDDIYIQDDPGRGNFDYNVAGIGQAIDGSNHTDSQGTGIVRINNPRALSNNDFLFWGEETRNPTYNFSTNTTNHTEQLNSRWRVRRRGNPGSVDITFDLSSVDLSGKQSCSPLQLIVDNNYDFSSPEAIYDLTIVGSIATATNVRLNQNRYFTLRYVDEIVRDGSSYYNGSGVANAPDNTNACLKFTVKSGAVSNINANIHVRSVEIETGGVLNILNGNLLQVDNEVVVNGTINLLGEAQLIQNHTGTTLNSGGGSLTQPQQGSASFITTTIGVRQ
;
A
#
# COMPACT_ATOMS: atom_id res chain seq x y z
N MET A 1 -17.96 -62.16 -19.83
CA MET A 1 -17.36 -61.79 -18.52
C MET A 1 -16.71 -60.44 -18.75
N ASP A 2 -17.53 -59.39 -18.66
CA ASP A 2 -17.13 -58.03 -19.01
C ASP A 2 -16.56 -57.32 -17.78
N SER A 3 -15.34 -56.80 -17.93
CA SER A 3 -14.61 -56.07 -16.88
C SER A 3 -15.00 -54.59 -16.91
N LEU A 4 -15.74 -54.14 -15.90
CA LEU A 4 -16.05 -52.73 -15.68
C LEU A 4 -14.87 -52.05 -14.95
N LYS A 5 -14.19 -51.11 -15.60
CA LYS A 5 -13.17 -50.25 -14.98
C LYS A 5 -13.85 -48.98 -14.45
N TYR A 6 -13.83 -48.78 -13.13
CA TYR A 6 -14.28 -47.55 -12.50
C TYR A 6 -13.18 -46.49 -12.58
N LEU A 7 -13.51 -45.34 -13.18
CA LEU A 7 -12.68 -44.14 -13.21
C LEU A 7 -13.01 -43.31 -11.96
N PHE A 8 -12.08 -43.22 -11.01
CA PHE A 8 -12.21 -42.32 -9.86
C PHE A 8 -11.79 -40.90 -10.30
N SER A 9 -12.75 -39.98 -10.39
CA SER A 9 -12.49 -38.56 -10.58
C SER A 9 -12.26 -37.92 -9.21
N PHE A 10 -11.03 -37.50 -8.92
CA PHE A 10 -10.73 -36.67 -7.75
C PHE A 10 -11.19 -35.24 -8.03
N ALA A 11 -12.28 -34.81 -7.41
CA ALA A 11 -12.64 -33.40 -7.36
C ALA A 11 -11.80 -32.72 -6.27
N THR A 12 -10.80 -31.93 -6.66
CA THR A 12 -10.11 -31.00 -5.78
C THR A 12 -11.07 -29.88 -5.40
N LEU A 13 -11.60 -29.95 -4.18
CA LEU A 13 -12.41 -28.89 -3.60
C LEU A 13 -11.49 -27.73 -3.22
N ALA A 14 -11.41 -26.70 -4.07
CA ALA A 14 -10.75 -25.45 -3.72
C ALA A 14 -11.59 -24.75 -2.64
N PHE A 15 -11.11 -24.81 -1.38
CA PHE A 15 -11.62 -23.94 -0.34
C PHE A 15 -11.22 -22.50 -0.68
N PHE A 16 -12.15 -21.72 -1.22
CA PHE A 16 -12.05 -20.26 -1.18
C PHE A 16 -12.18 -19.85 0.29
N ASN A 17 -11.05 -19.77 1.00
CA ASN A 17 -11.01 -18.97 2.20
C ASN A 17 -11.26 -17.53 1.74
N ILE A 18 -12.44 -16.99 2.07
CA ILE A 18 -12.70 -15.55 2.00
C ILE A 18 -11.79 -14.93 3.04
N CYS A 19 -10.55 -14.65 2.65
CA CYS A 19 -9.57 -14.01 3.49
C CYS A 19 -9.93 -12.53 3.51
N TYR A 20 -10.70 -12.11 4.52
CA TYR A 20 -10.98 -10.70 4.76
C TYR A 20 -9.63 -9.99 4.97
N SER A 21 -9.21 -9.22 3.98
CA SER A 21 -8.01 -8.38 4.07
C SER A 21 -8.18 -7.42 5.24
N GLN A 22 -7.10 -7.20 6.00
CA GLN A 22 -7.09 -6.21 7.07
C GLN A 22 -6.85 -4.82 6.44
N VAL A 23 -7.95 -4.17 6.09
CA VAL A 23 -8.00 -2.88 5.36
C VAL A 23 -8.17 -1.67 6.29
N GLY A 24 -8.25 -1.89 7.60
CA GLY A 24 -8.34 -0.81 8.59
C GLY A 24 -7.03 -0.03 8.78
N PRO A 25 -6.98 0.90 9.75
CA PRO A 25 -5.82 1.76 9.98
C PRO A 25 -4.54 0.96 10.25
N GLY A 26 -3.42 1.31 9.58
CA GLY A 26 -2.18 0.53 9.64
C GLY A 26 -2.29 -0.91 9.10
N GLY A 27 -3.42 -1.22 8.44
CA GLY A 27 -3.84 -2.55 8.08
C GLY A 27 -4.24 -3.43 9.26
N VAL A 28 -4.73 -2.83 10.35
CA VAL A 28 -5.34 -3.55 11.48
C VAL A 28 -6.86 -3.44 11.41
N GLY A 29 -7.55 -4.58 11.54
CA GLY A 29 -8.99 -4.67 11.48
C GLY A 29 -9.57 -4.56 10.05
N ASN A 30 -10.88 -4.71 9.98
CA ASN A 30 -11.70 -4.55 8.78
C ASN A 30 -13.12 -4.15 9.19
N SER A 31 -14.08 -4.11 8.27
CA SER A 31 -15.46 -3.68 8.60
C SER A 31 -16.16 -4.49 9.69
N ALA A 32 -15.74 -5.72 9.98
CA ALA A 32 -16.30 -6.52 11.06
C ALA A 32 -15.75 -6.15 12.45
N SER A 33 -14.60 -5.45 12.53
CA SER A 33 -13.91 -5.17 13.78
C SER A 33 -13.54 -3.71 14.01
N ASN A 34 -13.32 -2.94 12.96
CA ASN A 34 -13.22 -1.48 12.98
C ASN A 34 -14.63 -0.92 12.80
N GLY A 35 -15.20 -0.34 13.87
CA GLY A 35 -16.59 0.13 13.87
C GLY A 35 -16.77 1.60 13.49
N LEU A 36 -15.71 2.40 13.59
CA LEU A 36 -15.71 3.80 13.21
C LEU A 36 -14.29 4.19 12.79
N TRP A 37 -14.17 4.87 11.67
CA TRP A 37 -12.91 5.44 11.23
C TRP A 37 -13.14 6.76 10.51
N LEU A 38 -12.91 7.86 11.22
CA LEU A 38 -13.07 9.21 10.70
C LEU A 38 -11.69 9.77 10.40
N LYS A 39 -11.44 10.06 9.12
CA LYS A 39 -10.18 10.60 8.60
C LYS A 39 -10.43 11.97 8.00
N ALA A 40 -9.74 13.00 8.48
CA ALA A 40 -9.96 14.34 7.96
C ALA A 40 -9.45 14.46 6.52
N ASP A 41 -8.50 13.63 6.11
CA ASP A 41 -7.95 13.58 4.75
C ASP A 41 -8.87 12.95 3.70
N ASP A 42 -9.98 12.32 4.11
CA ASP A 42 -11.04 11.89 3.20
C ASP A 42 -12.07 13.01 2.92
N ILE A 43 -12.03 14.11 3.68
CA ILE A 43 -12.97 15.22 3.52
C ILE A 43 -12.59 16.07 2.30
N THR A 44 -13.52 16.18 1.35
CA THR A 44 -13.37 17.00 0.15
C THR A 44 -14.17 18.30 0.28
N LEU A 45 -13.71 19.20 1.15
CA LEU A 45 -14.29 20.54 1.35
C LEU A 45 -13.22 21.63 1.12
N ALA A 46 -13.65 22.86 0.88
CA ALA A 46 -12.72 23.99 0.81
C ALA A 46 -12.23 24.35 2.23
N ASN A 47 -10.99 24.82 2.34
CA ASN A 47 -10.41 25.25 3.61
C ASN A 47 -11.27 26.36 4.27
N GLY A 48 -11.62 26.16 5.55
CA GLY A 48 -12.51 27.04 6.32
C GLY A 48 -14.01 26.74 6.17
N SER A 49 -14.39 25.68 5.43
CA SER A 49 -15.80 25.30 5.29
C SER A 49 -16.32 24.59 6.53
N LEU A 50 -17.61 24.72 6.81
CA LEU A 50 -18.29 23.97 7.87
C LEU A 50 -18.40 22.48 7.51
N VAL A 51 -18.13 21.61 8.48
CA VAL A 51 -18.25 20.15 8.35
C VAL A 51 -19.60 19.71 8.90
N ASN A 52 -20.58 19.52 8.02
CA ASN A 52 -21.86 18.94 8.41
C ASN A 52 -21.75 17.43 8.68
N THR A 53 -21.04 16.72 7.81
CA THR A 53 -20.88 15.26 7.85
C THR A 53 -19.41 14.91 7.72
N TRP A 54 -18.93 14.05 8.61
CA TRP A 54 -17.63 13.39 8.53
C TRP A 54 -17.88 11.92 8.26
N THR A 55 -17.58 11.50 7.03
CA THR A 55 -17.88 10.15 6.53
C THR A 55 -17.01 9.09 7.22
N ASP A 56 -17.63 7.96 7.55
CA ASP A 56 -16.98 6.78 8.13
C ASP A 56 -16.29 5.92 7.07
N ALA A 57 -14.98 5.72 7.23
CA ALA A 57 -14.13 4.89 6.39
C ALA A 57 -14.06 3.43 6.85
N SER A 58 -14.69 3.06 7.97
CA SER A 58 -14.63 1.69 8.51
C SER A 58 -15.44 0.67 7.70
N GLY A 59 -16.34 1.15 6.83
CA GLY A 59 -17.28 0.32 6.07
C GLY A 59 -18.61 0.05 6.77
N ASN A 60 -18.85 0.65 7.95
CA ASN A 60 -20.10 0.47 8.70
C ASN A 60 -21.12 1.60 8.50
N GLY A 61 -20.72 2.71 7.87
CA GLY A 61 -21.62 3.84 7.62
C GLY A 61 -21.95 4.63 8.88
N ASN A 62 -21.14 4.53 9.93
CA ASN A 62 -21.30 5.23 11.20
C ASN A 62 -20.83 6.68 11.09
N ASN A 63 -21.38 7.44 10.13
CA ASN A 63 -20.97 8.81 9.86
C ASN A 63 -21.24 9.71 11.07
N ALA A 64 -20.31 10.63 11.33
CA ALA A 64 -20.48 11.69 12.32
C ALA A 64 -21.17 12.90 11.67
N THR A 65 -22.18 13.47 12.33
CA THR A 65 -22.95 14.60 11.81
C THR A 65 -23.12 15.71 12.85
N ALA A 66 -23.22 16.97 12.42
CA ALA A 66 -23.38 18.12 13.31
C ALA A 66 -24.58 19.00 12.90
N ALA A 67 -25.33 19.50 13.88
CA ALA A 67 -26.41 20.45 13.63
C ALA A 67 -25.83 21.79 13.13
N ALA A 68 -26.62 22.59 12.42
CA ALA A 68 -26.13 23.74 11.68
C ALA A 68 -25.29 24.75 12.49
N THR A 69 -25.64 24.97 13.77
CA THR A 69 -24.92 25.90 14.64
C THR A 69 -23.71 25.29 15.33
N GLU A 70 -23.52 23.98 15.26
CA GLU A 70 -22.52 23.19 16.02
C GLU A 70 -21.43 22.61 15.10
N GLN A 71 -21.39 23.06 13.85
CA GLN A 71 -20.52 22.49 12.83
C GLN A 71 -19.07 22.97 13.02
N PRO A 72 -18.11 22.05 13.20
CA PRO A 72 -16.71 22.40 13.20
C PRO A 72 -16.23 22.85 11.82
N LEU A 73 -15.03 23.44 11.77
CA LEU A 73 -14.43 23.89 10.52
C LEU A 73 -13.45 22.86 9.96
N PHE A 74 -13.46 22.69 8.64
CA PHE A 74 -12.45 21.91 7.91
C PHE A 74 -11.23 22.77 7.60
N PHE A 75 -10.03 22.24 7.86
CA PHE A 75 -8.77 22.80 7.36
C PHE A 75 -8.03 21.76 6.54
N SER A 76 -7.62 22.12 5.32
CA SER A 76 -6.92 21.21 4.40
C SER A 76 -5.46 20.98 4.77
N THR A 77 -4.90 21.83 5.64
CA THR A 77 -3.56 21.69 6.22
C THR A 77 -3.59 22.11 7.69
N SER A 78 -2.71 21.55 8.50
CA SER A 78 -2.63 21.84 9.94
C SER A 78 -1.20 21.67 10.47
N THR A 79 -1.03 21.88 11.77
CA THR A 79 0.23 21.59 12.49
C THR A 79 0.46 20.09 12.74
N LEU A 80 -0.46 19.23 12.33
CA LEU A 80 -0.32 17.77 12.31
C LEU A 80 0.25 17.35 10.94
N ASN A 81 1.52 17.66 10.71
CA ASN A 81 2.26 17.34 9.47
C ASN A 81 1.63 17.85 8.15
N ASN A 82 1.04 19.05 8.17
CA ASN A 82 0.28 19.59 7.02
C ASN A 82 -0.89 18.70 6.58
N MET A 83 -1.29 17.72 7.40
CA MET A 83 -2.46 16.89 7.14
C MET A 83 -3.74 17.66 7.50
N PRO A 84 -4.86 17.38 6.83
CA PRO A 84 -6.16 17.97 7.12
C PRO A 84 -6.62 17.71 8.56
N THR A 85 -7.52 18.57 9.02
CA THR A 85 -8.16 18.46 10.34
C THR A 85 -9.59 19.01 10.33
N VAL A 86 -10.42 18.48 11.22
CA VAL A 86 -11.69 19.04 11.65
C VAL A 86 -11.45 19.78 12.97
N ARG A 87 -11.58 21.11 12.95
CA ARG A 87 -11.33 22.00 14.09
C ARG A 87 -12.62 22.30 14.83
N LEU A 88 -12.68 21.88 16.08
CA LEU A 88 -13.69 22.29 17.05
C LEU A 88 -13.21 23.56 17.76
N ASP A 89 -14.10 24.54 17.90
CA ASP A 89 -13.82 25.85 18.47
C ASP A 89 -13.85 25.87 20.03
N GLY A 90 -14.46 24.85 20.63
CA GLY A 90 -14.62 24.72 22.08
C GLY A 90 -15.74 25.55 22.69
N THR A 91 -16.61 26.15 21.87
CA THR A 91 -17.79 26.91 22.28
C THR A 91 -19.04 26.05 22.27
N ASN A 92 -19.33 25.41 21.14
CA ASN A 92 -20.51 24.58 20.94
C ASN A 92 -20.35 23.47 19.89
N ASP A 93 -19.17 23.38 19.25
CA ASP A 93 -18.93 22.34 18.25
C ASP A 93 -18.99 20.93 18.86
N GLN A 94 -19.78 20.07 18.23
CA GLN A 94 -19.89 18.65 18.53
C GLN A 94 -20.28 17.88 17.27
N MET A 95 -19.86 16.63 17.17
CA MET A 95 -20.32 15.74 16.10
C MET A 95 -20.91 14.45 16.68
N VAL A 96 -22.06 14.05 16.15
CA VAL A 96 -22.86 12.93 16.65
C VAL A 96 -22.85 11.79 15.65
N VAL A 97 -22.46 10.61 16.13
CA VAL A 97 -22.59 9.33 15.44
C VAL A 97 -23.80 8.61 16.05
N ASN A 98 -24.75 8.22 15.20
CA ASN A 98 -25.94 7.51 15.65
C ASN A 98 -25.56 6.19 16.35
N ASP A 99 -26.39 5.77 17.30
CA ASP A 99 -26.25 4.47 17.95
C ASP A 99 -26.11 3.32 16.94
N ALA A 100 -25.14 2.44 17.18
CA ALA A 100 -24.84 1.30 16.35
C ALA A 100 -24.20 0.19 17.20
N ALA A 101 -24.68 -1.04 17.01
CA ALA A 101 -24.30 -2.20 17.83
C ALA A 101 -22.79 -2.55 17.77
N ILE A 102 -22.07 -2.11 16.74
CA ILE A 102 -20.61 -2.34 16.65
C ILE A 102 -19.82 -1.40 17.56
N LEU A 103 -20.41 -0.30 18.06
CA LEU A 103 -19.72 0.72 18.85
C LEU A 103 -19.70 0.41 20.35
N ASP A 104 -20.44 -0.59 20.82
CA ASP A 104 -20.49 -1.02 22.22
C ASP A 104 -21.03 -2.45 22.36
N GLY A 105 -21.58 -2.84 23.52
CA GLY A 105 -22.16 -4.17 23.72
C GLY A 105 -21.15 -5.33 23.62
N THR A 106 -19.85 -5.03 23.80
CA THR A 106 -18.72 -5.94 23.60
C THR A 106 -17.91 -6.14 24.88
N SER A 107 -17.14 -7.23 24.96
CA SER A 107 -16.20 -7.48 26.05
C SER A 107 -14.88 -6.72 25.93
N GLY A 108 -14.65 -5.98 24.85
CA GLY A 108 -13.48 -5.12 24.73
C GLY A 108 -13.63 -4.07 23.63
N ILE A 109 -13.00 -2.93 23.79
CA ILE A 109 -12.93 -1.87 22.78
C ILE A 109 -11.55 -1.24 22.78
N THR A 110 -11.21 -0.61 21.67
CA THR A 110 -10.08 0.32 21.59
C THR A 110 -10.52 1.56 20.82
N PHE A 111 -10.32 2.73 21.41
CA PHE A 111 -10.41 4.01 20.70
C PHE A 111 -9.03 4.62 20.57
N ILE A 112 -8.73 5.15 19.39
CA ILE A 112 -7.49 5.90 19.11
C ILE A 112 -7.89 7.20 18.43
N THR A 113 -7.23 8.30 18.78
CA THR A 113 -7.42 9.58 18.07
C THR A 113 -6.12 10.34 17.94
N VAL A 114 -5.98 11.02 16.81
CA VAL A 114 -4.96 12.04 16.58
C VAL A 114 -5.59 13.40 16.71
N LEU A 115 -5.17 14.16 17.71
CA LEU A 115 -5.70 15.50 17.98
C LEU A 115 -4.67 16.46 18.56
N ARG A 116 -5.00 17.74 18.48
CA ARG A 116 -4.28 18.85 19.11
C ARG A 116 -5.26 19.75 19.88
N PRO A 117 -5.36 19.61 21.23
CA PRO A 117 -6.24 20.42 22.05
C PRO A 117 -5.86 21.91 22.05
N ASN A 118 -6.85 22.80 22.23
CA ASN A 118 -6.63 24.25 22.25
C ASN A 118 -7.27 24.99 23.46
N ASN A 119 -8.18 24.35 24.22
CA ASN A 119 -8.93 24.99 25.30
C ASN A 119 -8.92 24.23 26.65
N LEU A 120 -7.92 23.38 26.89
CA LEU A 120 -7.74 22.67 28.16
C LEU A 120 -7.45 23.66 29.29
N ASN A 121 -8.31 23.68 30.31
CA ASN A 121 -8.26 24.63 31.42
C ASN A 121 -8.72 24.00 32.76
N GLY A 122 -8.61 22.68 32.88
CA GLY A 122 -9.04 21.91 34.04
C GLY A 122 -10.53 21.58 34.08
N GLN A 123 -11.38 22.26 33.30
CA GLN A 123 -12.79 21.91 33.13
C GLN A 123 -12.94 20.63 32.28
N PRO A 124 -14.08 19.93 32.35
CA PRO A 124 -14.33 18.78 31.49
C PRO A 124 -14.28 19.17 30.00
N ARG A 125 -13.49 18.44 29.22
CA ARG A 125 -13.41 18.57 27.75
C ARG A 125 -13.50 17.19 27.13
N GLY A 126 -14.65 16.88 26.52
CA GLY A 126 -14.93 15.55 25.99
C GLY A 126 -14.14 15.28 24.73
N ILE A 127 -13.29 14.26 24.73
CA ILE A 127 -12.75 13.73 23.48
C ILE A 127 -13.89 13.01 22.75
N LEU A 128 -14.55 12.10 23.49
CA LEU A 128 -15.76 11.44 23.05
C LEU A 128 -16.60 10.95 24.23
N GLY A 129 -17.88 10.68 23.98
CA GLY A 129 -18.76 10.08 24.96
C GLY A 129 -20.00 9.43 24.36
N LYS A 130 -20.32 8.24 24.85
CA LYS A 130 -21.56 7.52 24.54
C LYS A 130 -22.29 7.25 25.85
N ARG A 131 -23.07 8.27 26.26
CA ARG A 131 -23.84 8.25 27.50
C ARG A 131 -25.03 9.21 27.41
N GLN A 132 -26.03 9.00 28.26
CA GLN A 132 -27.25 9.82 28.26
C GLN A 132 -27.07 11.22 28.89
N SER A 133 -26.48 11.30 30.08
CA SER A 133 -26.31 12.56 30.83
C SER A 133 -25.11 12.44 31.76
N TYR A 134 -24.77 13.48 32.54
CA TYR A 134 -23.88 13.35 33.70
C TYR A 134 -24.64 13.16 35.02
N ALA A 135 -25.94 13.51 35.04
CA ALA A 135 -26.75 13.57 36.25
C ALA A 135 -27.31 12.21 36.68
N THR A 136 -27.40 11.25 35.76
CA THR A 136 -27.98 9.92 35.99
C THR A 136 -26.96 8.86 35.62
N SER A 137 -26.44 8.10 36.57
CA SER A 137 -25.45 7.03 36.30
C SER A 137 -26.10 5.77 35.70
N THR A 138 -26.89 5.94 34.64
CA THR A 138 -27.62 4.90 33.91
C THR A 138 -27.40 5.11 32.42
N ASP A 139 -27.20 4.04 31.66
CA ASP A 139 -27.00 4.07 30.19
C ASP A 139 -25.73 4.82 29.73
N TYR A 140 -24.57 4.51 30.31
CA TYR A 140 -23.28 5.02 29.83
C TYR A 140 -22.53 3.84 29.23
N ALA A 141 -22.16 3.84 27.96
CA ALA A 141 -21.20 2.83 27.48
C ALA A 141 -19.79 3.23 27.93
N TYR A 142 -19.38 4.44 27.60
CA TYR A 142 -18.06 4.99 27.94
C TYR A 142 -18.02 6.51 27.77
N THR A 143 -17.14 7.19 28.53
CA THR A 143 -16.76 8.58 28.26
C THR A 143 -15.27 8.80 28.48
N TRP A 144 -14.65 9.53 27.56
CA TRP A 144 -13.22 9.79 27.57
C TRP A 144 -12.93 11.27 27.35
N PHE A 145 -12.26 11.91 28.31
CA PHE A 145 -12.24 13.37 28.40
C PHE A 145 -11.06 13.90 29.24
N PHE A 146 -10.70 15.16 29.03
CA PHE A 146 -9.76 15.88 29.89
C PHE A 146 -10.49 16.54 31.06
N HIS A 147 -9.92 16.46 32.28
CA HIS A 147 -10.48 17.10 33.48
C HIS A 147 -9.45 17.13 34.62
N ASN A 148 -9.64 18.00 35.62
CA ASN A 148 -8.84 18.10 36.86
C ASN A 148 -7.33 18.20 36.58
N SER A 149 -6.82 19.40 36.30
CA SER A 149 -5.44 19.63 35.85
C SER A 149 -5.10 18.96 34.51
N ASN A 150 -6.10 18.85 33.63
CA ASN A 150 -5.96 18.31 32.26
C ASN A 150 -5.47 16.85 32.21
N TYR A 151 -5.80 16.03 33.21
CA TYR A 151 -5.61 14.59 33.11
C TYR A 151 -6.63 13.99 32.14
N LEU A 152 -6.28 12.91 31.44
CA LEU A 152 -7.25 12.07 30.75
C LEU A 152 -8.05 11.29 31.79
N ASN A 153 -9.35 11.22 31.61
CA ASN A 153 -10.29 10.51 32.46
C ASN A 153 -11.08 9.53 31.60
N LEU A 154 -11.34 8.34 32.13
CA LEU A 154 -12.12 7.31 31.47
C LEU A 154 -13.20 6.78 32.42
N ASP A 155 -14.42 6.69 31.90
CA ASP A 155 -15.54 5.97 32.49
C ASP A 155 -15.94 4.81 31.59
N ILE A 156 -16.25 3.66 32.18
CA ILE A 156 -16.83 2.48 31.51
C ILE A 156 -18.11 2.12 32.27
N ASN A 157 -19.23 1.94 31.56
CA ASN A 157 -20.57 1.60 32.08
C ASN A 157 -21.23 2.63 33.01
N THR A 158 -20.49 3.23 33.93
CA THR A 158 -20.91 4.23 34.91
C THR A 158 -19.70 5.04 35.39
N GLN A 159 -19.88 5.92 36.38
CA GLN A 159 -18.77 6.67 37.01
C GLN A 159 -18.14 5.94 38.21
N ASN A 160 -18.60 4.72 38.54
CA ASN A 160 -18.21 3.99 39.76
C ASN A 160 -16.71 3.66 39.83
N ASN A 161 -16.06 3.49 38.69
CA ASN A 161 -14.66 3.12 38.55
C ASN A 161 -13.87 4.17 37.73
N ARG A 162 -14.36 5.42 37.69
CA ARG A 162 -13.65 6.53 37.05
C ARG A 162 -12.21 6.60 37.56
N PHE A 163 -11.28 6.66 36.62
CA PHE A 163 -9.87 6.89 36.91
C PHE A 163 -9.28 7.89 35.91
N ASN A 164 -8.08 8.38 36.22
CA ASN A 164 -7.39 9.34 35.38
C ASN A 164 -5.90 9.03 35.21
N SER A 165 -5.25 9.80 34.34
CA SER A 165 -3.85 9.66 33.97
C SER A 165 -2.87 10.31 34.95
N SER A 166 -3.28 10.75 36.15
CA SER A 166 -2.37 11.39 37.10
C SER A 166 -1.16 10.50 37.44
N PRO A 167 0.07 11.05 37.47
CA PRO A 167 0.40 12.48 37.40
C PRO A 167 0.61 13.04 35.98
N THR A 168 0.40 12.26 34.92
CA THR A 168 0.60 12.67 33.52
C THR A 168 -0.54 13.56 33.03
N ASN A 169 -0.27 14.86 32.88
CA ASN A 169 -1.21 15.84 32.32
C ASN A 169 -0.96 16.12 30.82
N PHE A 170 -1.95 16.74 30.19
CA PHE A 170 -1.94 17.12 28.78
C PHE A 170 -2.06 18.64 28.61
N SER A 171 -1.52 19.15 27.50
CA SER A 171 -1.37 20.57 27.25
C SER A 171 -2.01 21.00 25.93
N ASN A 172 -2.45 22.27 25.87
CA ASN A 172 -2.87 22.88 24.62
C ASN A 172 -1.70 23.02 23.65
N GLY A 173 -2.00 23.01 22.35
CA GLY A 173 -0.98 23.23 21.32
C GLY A 173 0.06 22.10 21.24
N THR A 174 -0.30 20.89 21.67
CA THR A 174 0.54 19.69 21.53
C THR A 174 -0.20 18.66 20.69
N ASN A 175 0.50 18.05 19.74
CA ASN A 175 -0.05 16.98 18.91
C ASN A 175 0.04 15.68 19.70
N TYR A 176 -1.06 14.93 19.77
CA TYR A 176 -1.10 13.67 20.49
C TYR A 176 -1.68 12.56 19.62
N ILE A 177 -1.14 11.35 19.80
CA ILE A 177 -1.80 10.10 19.50
C ILE A 177 -2.30 9.57 20.84
N LEU A 178 -3.60 9.62 21.09
CA LEU A 178 -4.17 9.13 22.35
C LEU A 178 -4.94 7.84 22.11
N GLN A 179 -4.86 6.92 23.06
CA GLN A 179 -5.62 5.68 23.03
C GLN A 179 -6.28 5.40 24.37
N MET A 180 -7.50 4.87 24.34
CA MET A 180 -8.10 4.17 25.47
C MET A 180 -8.50 2.76 25.05
N GLN A 181 -8.36 1.82 25.99
CA GLN A 181 -8.66 0.41 25.77
C GLN A 181 -9.40 -0.14 26.99
N TYR A 182 -10.41 -0.96 26.71
CA TYR A 182 -11.08 -1.79 27.69
C TYR A 182 -11.01 -3.26 27.26
N ASN A 183 -10.67 -4.15 28.19
CA ASN A 183 -10.66 -5.60 27.98
C ASN A 183 -11.24 -6.33 29.20
N GLY A 184 -12.50 -6.70 29.13
CA GLY A 184 -13.24 -7.38 30.19
C GLY A 184 -12.76 -8.80 30.52
N ALA A 185 -11.99 -9.43 29.64
CA ALA A 185 -11.41 -10.75 29.86
C ALA A 185 -10.19 -10.73 30.80
N LEU A 186 -9.58 -9.55 31.02
CA LEU A 186 -8.45 -9.40 31.94
C LEU A 186 -8.90 -9.40 33.41
N PRO A 187 -7.97 -9.69 34.35
CA PRO A 187 -8.19 -9.42 35.77
C PRO A 187 -8.65 -7.98 35.99
N SER A 188 -9.59 -7.76 36.93
CA SER A 188 -10.27 -6.47 37.11
C SER A 188 -9.31 -5.28 37.14
N GLY A 189 -8.19 -5.37 37.87
CA GLY A 189 -7.15 -4.36 38.00
C GLY A 189 -6.37 -3.98 36.73
N GLN A 190 -6.65 -4.61 35.59
CA GLN A 190 -5.95 -4.39 34.31
C GLN A 190 -6.89 -4.11 33.13
N ARG A 191 -8.21 -4.04 33.37
CA ARG A 191 -9.20 -4.02 32.29
C ARG A 191 -9.23 -2.71 31.53
N SER A 192 -8.98 -1.58 32.18
CA SER A 192 -9.05 -0.26 31.55
C SER A 192 -7.66 0.37 31.49
N LYS A 193 -7.27 0.82 30.31
CA LYS A 193 -5.93 1.39 30.03
C LYS A 193 -6.04 2.62 29.16
N MET A 194 -5.14 3.58 29.38
CA MET A 194 -4.96 4.75 28.53
C MET A 194 -3.49 4.89 28.14
N TYR A 195 -3.25 5.32 26.92
CA TYR A 195 -1.92 5.50 26.34
C TYR A 195 -1.79 6.88 25.69
N ASN A 196 -0.57 7.42 25.74
CA ASN A 196 -0.12 8.48 24.85
C ASN A 196 0.99 7.89 23.97
N GLU A 197 0.76 7.90 22.66
CA GLU A 197 1.50 7.07 21.70
C GLU A 197 1.46 5.60 22.16
N GLN A 198 2.62 4.97 22.35
CA GLN A 198 2.74 3.60 22.85
C GLN A 198 2.92 3.52 24.37
N ASN A 199 3.04 4.65 25.06
CA ASN A 199 3.31 4.68 26.50
C ASN A 199 2.03 4.51 27.29
N LEU A 200 1.97 3.50 28.15
CA LEU A 200 0.89 3.33 29.11
C LEU A 200 0.93 4.49 30.12
N VAL A 201 -0.06 5.39 30.07
CA VAL A 201 -0.15 6.53 31.01
C VAL A 201 -0.99 6.21 32.23
N ALA A 202 -1.96 5.30 32.11
CA ALA A 202 -2.73 4.81 33.25
C ALA A 202 -3.35 3.45 32.98
N GLN A 203 -3.49 2.68 34.06
CA GLN A 203 -4.22 1.42 34.10
C GLN A 203 -5.00 1.39 35.42
N SER A 204 -6.24 0.90 35.38
CA SER A 204 -7.09 0.85 36.57
C SER A 204 -8.01 -0.35 36.59
N SER A 205 -8.59 -0.57 37.77
CA SER A 205 -9.62 -1.57 37.99
C SER A 205 -10.95 -1.18 37.33
N GLU A 206 -11.56 -2.12 36.62
CA GLU A 206 -12.97 -2.04 36.20
C GLU A 206 -13.72 -3.28 36.71
N SER A 207 -14.84 -3.07 37.38
CA SER A 207 -15.67 -4.15 37.92
C SER A 207 -16.43 -4.90 36.83
N SER A 208 -16.83 -4.18 35.79
CA SER A 208 -17.55 -4.71 34.63
C SER A 208 -16.68 -5.65 33.79
N THR A 209 -17.29 -6.71 33.27
CA THR A 209 -16.67 -7.68 32.33
C THR A 209 -17.08 -7.46 30.87
N SER A 210 -18.00 -6.54 30.61
CA SER A 210 -18.39 -6.10 29.28
C SER A 210 -18.84 -4.64 29.33
N ILE A 211 -18.80 -3.97 28.19
CA ILE A 211 -19.47 -2.68 27.98
C ILE A 211 -20.94 -2.95 27.70
N ILE A 212 -21.83 -2.16 28.30
CA ILE A 212 -23.27 -2.26 28.05
C ILE A 212 -23.61 -1.84 26.62
N ASN A 213 -24.71 -2.39 26.09
CA ASN A 213 -25.31 -1.90 24.85
C ASN A 213 -26.18 -0.68 25.20
N SER A 214 -25.65 0.51 24.94
CA SER A 214 -26.26 1.79 25.30
C SER A 214 -27.02 2.37 24.12
N ALA A 215 -28.26 2.82 24.38
CA ALA A 215 -29.10 3.47 23.36
C ALA A 215 -28.67 4.93 23.06
N SER A 216 -27.67 5.44 23.77
CA SER A 216 -27.17 6.81 23.60
C SER A 216 -26.31 6.92 22.34
N ASN A 217 -26.39 8.03 21.61
CA ASN A 217 -25.47 8.29 20.50
C ASN A 217 -24.02 8.48 21.00
N LEU A 218 -23.05 8.20 20.12
CA LEU A 218 -21.65 8.57 20.36
C LEU A 218 -21.45 10.03 19.95
N VAL A 219 -20.85 10.83 20.82
CA VAL A 219 -20.60 12.26 20.60
C VAL A 219 -19.10 12.53 20.65
N LEU A 220 -18.59 13.26 19.67
CA LEU A 220 -17.23 13.80 19.62
C LEU A 220 -17.24 15.26 20.05
N GLY A 221 -16.25 15.69 20.81
CA GLY A 221 -16.13 17.08 21.29
C GLY A 221 -16.89 17.40 22.58
N ALA A 222 -17.70 16.48 23.08
CA ALA A 222 -18.43 16.61 24.34
C ALA A 222 -18.52 15.26 25.07
N LEU A 223 -18.89 15.28 26.36
CA LEU A 223 -19.04 14.04 27.14
C LEU A 223 -20.38 13.34 26.87
N ASN A 224 -21.37 14.06 26.37
CA ASN A 224 -22.64 13.58 25.85
C ASN A 224 -23.25 14.68 24.96
N PHE A 225 -24.34 14.36 24.27
CA PHE A 225 -25.07 15.34 23.48
C PHE A 225 -25.52 16.51 24.36
N ASP A 226 -25.30 17.74 23.90
CA ASP A 226 -25.66 18.99 24.60
C ASP A 226 -25.11 19.10 26.02
N TYR A 227 -23.87 18.62 26.24
CA TYR A 227 -23.26 18.64 27.58
C TYR A 227 -23.07 20.06 28.15
N GLY A 228 -22.97 21.08 27.29
CA GLY A 228 -22.79 22.49 27.70
C GLY A 228 -21.34 22.90 27.97
N THR A 229 -20.37 21.98 27.85
CA THR A 229 -18.95 22.30 27.77
C THR A 229 -18.29 21.48 26.66
N TYR A 230 -17.49 22.13 25.82
CA TYR A 230 -17.01 21.53 24.58
C TYR A 230 -15.48 21.55 24.52
N LEU A 231 -14.91 20.51 23.93
CA LEU A 231 -13.49 20.45 23.60
C LEU A 231 -13.24 21.31 22.36
N GLY A 232 -12.30 22.25 22.48
CA GLY A 232 -11.69 22.88 21.33
C GLY A 232 -10.41 22.13 20.99
N ALA A 233 -10.35 21.60 19.77
CA ALA A 233 -9.22 20.81 19.28
C ALA A 233 -9.24 20.69 17.75
N ASP A 234 -8.05 20.48 17.19
CA ASP A 234 -7.91 19.95 15.84
C ASP A 234 -7.97 18.42 15.91
N TYR A 235 -8.98 17.79 15.29
CA TYR A 235 -9.07 16.34 15.10
C TYR A 235 -8.60 15.96 13.70
N SER A 236 -7.65 15.05 13.58
CA SER A 236 -7.21 14.56 12.26
C SER A 236 -7.64 13.13 11.99
N GLU A 237 -7.72 12.28 13.03
CA GLU A 237 -8.18 10.89 12.89
C GLU A 237 -8.88 10.41 14.17
N VAL A 238 -9.97 9.66 14.03
CA VAL A 238 -10.69 8.97 15.12
C VAL A 238 -10.97 7.54 14.69
N ILE A 239 -10.53 6.57 15.50
CA ILE A 239 -10.56 5.14 15.18
C ILE A 239 -11.21 4.40 16.34
N HIS A 240 -12.11 3.47 16.03
CA HIS A 240 -12.74 2.56 16.97
C HIS A 240 -12.58 1.10 16.52
N PHE A 241 -12.16 0.23 17.44
CA PHE A 241 -12.24 -1.22 17.30
C PHE A 241 -13.18 -1.80 18.35
N ASN A 242 -14.04 -2.73 17.95
CA ASN A 242 -14.97 -3.46 18.82
C ASN A 242 -14.30 -4.59 19.65
N TYR A 243 -12.98 -4.50 19.79
CA TYR A 243 -12.14 -5.40 20.58
C TYR A 243 -10.96 -4.65 21.18
N ALA A 244 -10.32 -5.25 22.18
CA ALA A 244 -9.07 -4.76 22.73
C ALA A 244 -7.91 -5.16 21.80
N LEU A 245 -7.26 -4.19 21.16
CA LEU A 245 -6.09 -4.43 20.32
C LEU A 245 -4.98 -5.13 21.12
N ASN A 246 -4.35 -6.12 20.49
CA ASN A 246 -3.17 -6.78 21.03
C ASN A 246 -1.92 -5.90 20.88
N THR A 247 -0.79 -6.31 21.47
CA THR A 247 0.43 -5.50 21.49
C THR A 247 1.02 -5.29 20.08
N ALA A 248 0.99 -6.30 19.22
CA ALA A 248 1.48 -6.17 17.84
C ALA A 248 0.63 -5.18 17.04
N GLU A 249 -0.69 -5.25 17.15
CA GLU A 249 -1.63 -4.32 16.51
C GLU A 249 -1.43 -2.88 17.01
N GLN A 250 -1.24 -2.68 18.31
CA GLN A 250 -0.96 -1.35 18.87
C GLN A 250 0.34 -0.75 18.33
N ILE A 251 1.41 -1.54 18.24
CA ILE A 251 2.67 -1.10 17.63
C ILE A 251 2.44 -0.68 16.18
N ILE A 252 1.70 -1.47 15.41
CA ILE A 252 1.44 -1.19 13.99
C ILE A 252 0.65 0.10 13.79
N ILE A 253 -0.45 0.29 14.51
CA ILE A 253 -1.28 1.50 14.36
C ILE A 253 -0.51 2.75 14.81
N ASN A 254 0.26 2.68 15.90
CA ASN A 254 1.05 3.82 16.34
C ASN A 254 2.11 4.22 15.31
N ASN A 255 2.78 3.25 14.66
CA ASN A 255 3.73 3.55 13.57
C ASN A 255 3.03 4.16 12.35
N TYR A 256 1.84 3.67 11.98
CA TYR A 256 1.02 4.25 10.91
C TYR A 256 0.65 5.71 11.21
N LEU A 257 0.15 6.01 12.42
CA LEU A 257 -0.25 7.36 12.81
C LEU A 257 0.96 8.29 13.00
N SER A 258 2.08 7.76 13.52
CA SER A 258 3.35 8.48 13.66
C SER A 258 3.84 8.98 12.30
N ALA A 259 3.94 8.07 11.33
CA ALA A 259 4.40 8.39 9.98
C ALA A 259 3.50 9.43 9.31
N LYS A 260 2.18 9.21 9.36
CA LYS A 260 1.20 10.10 8.72
C LYS A 260 1.21 11.52 9.32
N TYR A 261 1.28 11.63 10.64
CA TYR A 261 1.10 12.90 11.36
C TYR A 261 2.39 13.49 11.96
N ASN A 262 3.54 12.87 11.69
CA ASN A 262 4.86 13.26 12.18
C ASN A 262 4.86 13.51 13.70
N ILE A 263 4.32 12.52 14.44
CA ILE A 263 4.28 12.52 15.91
C ILE A 263 5.25 11.44 16.38
N ALA A 264 6.41 11.86 16.88
CA ALA A 264 7.47 10.95 17.29
C ALA A 264 6.99 9.95 18.35
N LEU A 265 7.41 8.69 18.20
CA LEU A 265 7.17 7.63 19.17
C LEU A 265 8.40 7.48 20.07
N SER A 266 8.22 7.56 21.39
CA SER A 266 9.35 7.39 22.32
C SER A 266 9.84 5.94 22.48
N SER A 267 9.02 4.97 22.06
CA SER A 267 9.30 3.54 22.09
C SER A 267 8.68 2.88 20.88
N ASP A 268 9.28 1.78 20.42
CA ASP A 268 8.72 0.98 19.31
C ASP A 268 8.39 1.79 18.05
N ASP A 269 9.20 2.82 17.82
CA ASP A 269 9.38 3.47 16.52
C ASP A 269 10.13 2.50 15.59
N ILE A 270 9.37 1.74 14.81
CA ILE A 270 9.90 0.71 13.92
C ILE A 270 10.01 1.27 12.51
N TYR A 271 8.97 1.95 12.03
CA TYR A 271 8.82 2.40 10.65
C TYR A 271 9.47 3.76 10.41
N ILE A 272 10.78 3.80 10.62
CA ILE A 272 11.63 4.98 10.46
C ILE A 272 11.93 5.37 8.99
N GLN A 273 11.09 5.00 8.02
CA GLN A 273 11.23 5.43 6.61
C GLN A 273 10.39 6.66 6.28
N ASP A 274 9.54 7.04 7.22
CA ASP A 274 8.84 8.32 7.31
C ASP A 274 9.79 9.49 7.61
N ASP A 275 10.98 9.23 8.16
CA ASP A 275 11.98 10.27 8.40
C ASP A 275 12.38 11.04 7.11
N PRO A 276 12.53 12.38 7.17
CA PRO A 276 12.99 13.19 6.04
C PRO A 276 14.32 12.76 5.43
N GLY A 277 15.27 12.30 6.27
CA GLY A 277 16.56 11.77 5.82
C GLY A 277 16.47 10.45 5.05
N ARG A 278 15.27 9.88 4.95
CA ARG A 278 14.98 8.56 4.38
C ARG A 278 13.86 8.59 3.34
N GLY A 279 13.42 9.77 2.95
CA GLY A 279 12.55 9.97 1.80
C GLY A 279 11.07 10.17 2.10
N ASN A 280 10.65 10.25 3.37
CA ASN A 280 9.26 10.51 3.79
C ASN A 280 8.24 9.55 3.14
N PHE A 281 8.39 8.25 3.38
CA PHE A 281 7.40 7.25 2.94
C PHE A 281 6.20 7.18 3.90
N ASP A 282 5.58 8.34 4.13
CA ASP A 282 4.64 8.60 5.23
C ASP A 282 3.24 8.01 5.01
N TYR A 283 2.94 7.58 3.78
CA TYR A 283 1.58 7.32 3.34
C TYR A 283 1.29 5.84 3.19
N ASN A 284 0.02 5.46 3.35
CA ASN A 284 -0.42 4.06 3.22
C ASN A 284 0.45 3.08 4.04
N VAL A 285 0.95 3.54 5.20
CA VAL A 285 1.81 2.73 6.06
C VAL A 285 1.00 1.58 6.65
N ALA A 286 1.54 0.38 6.52
CA ALA A 286 0.95 -0.84 7.05
C ALA A 286 2.07 -1.78 7.53
N GLY A 287 1.71 -2.77 8.34
CA GLY A 287 2.69 -3.67 8.92
C GLY A 287 2.13 -5.02 9.35
N ILE A 288 3.03 -6.00 9.42
CA ILE A 288 2.80 -7.31 10.04
C ILE A 288 3.89 -7.56 11.08
N GLY A 289 3.61 -8.37 12.09
CA GLY A 289 4.60 -8.70 13.10
C GLY A 289 4.09 -9.53 14.26
N GLN A 290 5.00 -9.79 15.19
CA GLN A 290 4.73 -10.45 16.47
C GLN A 290 5.45 -9.68 17.57
N ALA A 291 4.70 -9.25 18.58
CA ALA A 291 5.23 -8.54 19.73
C ALA A 291 5.99 -9.47 20.68
N ILE A 292 6.65 -8.88 21.69
CA ILE A 292 7.45 -9.63 22.68
C ILE A 292 6.58 -10.62 23.48
N ASP A 293 5.32 -10.28 23.73
CA ASP A 293 4.35 -11.12 24.44
C ASP A 293 3.78 -12.26 23.59
N GLY A 294 4.19 -12.37 22.32
CA GLY A 294 3.73 -13.40 21.38
C GLY A 294 2.42 -13.06 20.67
N SER A 295 1.76 -11.95 20.99
CA SER A 295 0.64 -11.45 20.20
C SER A 295 1.11 -11.09 18.79
N ASN A 296 0.27 -11.35 17.78
CA ASN A 296 0.66 -11.22 16.39
C ASN A 296 -0.42 -10.57 15.52
N HIS A 297 0.04 -10.11 14.36
CA HIS A 297 -0.77 -9.59 13.28
C HIS A 297 -0.04 -9.92 11.96
N THR A 298 -0.56 -10.88 11.19
CA THR A 298 0.23 -11.57 10.14
C THR A 298 -0.28 -11.34 8.72
N ASP A 299 -1.29 -10.49 8.56
CA ASP A 299 -1.92 -10.18 7.29
C ASP A 299 -2.43 -8.74 7.33
N SER A 300 -1.90 -7.88 6.45
CA SER A 300 -2.15 -6.44 6.50
C SER A 300 -2.13 -5.82 5.12
N GLN A 301 -3.04 -4.89 4.86
CA GLN A 301 -3.10 -4.08 3.63
C GLN A 301 -3.17 -2.59 3.92
N GLY A 302 -4.01 -2.19 4.88
CA GLY A 302 -4.27 -0.78 5.16
C GLY A 302 -5.03 -0.09 4.03
N THR A 303 -4.76 1.21 3.83
CA THR A 303 -5.44 2.05 2.83
C THR A 303 -4.88 1.96 1.42
N GLY A 304 -3.68 1.38 1.27
CA GLY A 304 -3.01 1.26 -0.02
C GLY A 304 -3.43 0.03 -0.82
N ILE A 305 -2.84 -0.11 -2.01
CA ILE A 305 -3.06 -1.28 -2.88
C ILE A 305 -2.23 -2.50 -2.48
N VAL A 306 -1.27 -2.36 -1.56
CA VAL A 306 -0.31 -3.42 -1.20
C VAL A 306 -0.77 -4.17 0.03
N ARG A 307 -0.99 -5.47 -0.11
CA ARG A 307 -1.22 -6.42 0.98
C ARG A 307 0.00 -7.32 1.15
N ILE A 308 0.49 -7.47 2.38
CA ILE A 308 1.55 -8.42 2.73
C ILE A 308 1.05 -9.37 3.80
N ASN A 309 1.24 -10.66 3.59
CA ASN A 309 0.85 -11.71 4.54
C ASN A 309 1.76 -12.95 4.49
N ASN A 310 1.40 -13.97 5.26
CA ASN A 310 2.10 -15.26 5.32
C ASN A 310 3.61 -15.16 5.64
N PRO A 311 4.02 -14.49 6.73
CA PRO A 311 5.42 -14.45 7.15
C PRO A 311 5.92 -15.87 7.51
N ARG A 312 7.01 -16.32 6.88
CA ARG A 312 7.50 -17.71 6.99
C ARG A 312 8.45 -17.99 8.16
N ALA A 313 8.92 -16.96 8.88
CA ALA A 313 9.87 -17.14 9.99
C ALA A 313 9.59 -16.19 11.17
N LEU A 314 8.32 -15.84 11.38
CA LEU A 314 7.92 -14.88 12.40
C LEU A 314 8.25 -15.38 13.82
N SER A 315 9.02 -14.57 14.55
CA SER A 315 9.39 -14.78 15.95
C SER A 315 9.01 -13.57 16.81
N ASN A 316 9.08 -13.70 18.14
CA ASN A 316 8.84 -12.57 19.04
C ASN A 316 9.75 -11.37 18.69
N ASN A 317 9.15 -10.18 18.63
CA ASN A 317 9.77 -8.90 18.27
C ASN A 317 10.17 -8.78 16.78
N ASP A 318 9.68 -9.65 15.90
CA ASP A 318 9.81 -9.49 14.46
C ASP A 318 8.66 -8.63 13.91
N PHE A 319 9.00 -7.64 13.09
CA PHE A 319 8.04 -6.79 12.38
C PHE A 319 8.53 -6.50 10.96
N LEU A 320 7.59 -6.34 10.04
CA LEU A 320 7.79 -5.82 8.70
C LEU A 320 6.76 -4.74 8.45
N PHE A 321 7.23 -3.55 8.12
CA PHE A 321 6.42 -2.41 7.72
C PHE A 321 6.77 -1.99 6.30
N TRP A 322 5.80 -1.40 5.62
CA TRP A 322 5.96 -0.73 4.35
C TRP A 322 5.10 0.52 4.34
N GLY A 323 5.51 1.49 3.54
CA GLY A 323 4.82 2.75 3.31
C GLY A 323 5.17 3.29 1.93
N GLU A 324 4.33 4.17 1.44
CA GLU A 324 4.32 4.73 0.09
C GLU A 324 4.80 6.19 0.13
N GLU A 325 5.53 6.60 -0.90
CA GLU A 325 6.04 7.98 -0.99
C GLU A 325 4.97 9.02 -1.35
N THR A 326 3.89 8.61 -2.00
CA THR A 326 2.88 9.51 -2.54
C THR A 326 1.57 9.37 -1.79
N ARG A 327 1.05 10.50 -1.29
CA ARG A 327 -0.20 10.55 -0.50
C ARG A 327 -1.43 10.07 -1.26
N ASN A 328 -1.63 10.61 -2.46
CA ASN A 328 -2.79 10.35 -3.30
C ASN A 328 -2.30 9.97 -4.71
N PRO A 329 -1.74 8.77 -4.88
CA PRO A 329 -1.11 8.37 -6.12
C PRO A 329 -2.15 8.19 -7.24
N THR A 330 -1.76 8.55 -8.46
CA THR A 330 -2.39 8.03 -9.67
C THR A 330 -1.41 7.04 -10.30
N TYR A 331 -1.75 5.77 -10.28
CA TYR A 331 -0.86 4.67 -10.64
C TYR A 331 -0.67 4.57 -12.15
N ASN A 332 0.49 5.05 -12.62
CA ASN A 332 0.87 5.04 -14.03
C ASN A 332 2.27 4.48 -14.20
N PHE A 333 2.54 3.90 -15.37
CA PHE A 333 3.88 3.47 -15.75
C PHE A 333 4.66 4.60 -16.43
N SER A 334 5.95 4.64 -16.15
CA SER A 334 6.91 5.53 -16.81
C SER A 334 8.16 4.74 -17.19
N THR A 335 8.78 5.08 -18.33
CA THR A 335 9.99 4.42 -18.79
C THR A 335 11.17 4.78 -17.89
N ASN A 336 11.82 3.77 -17.32
CA ASN A 336 13.13 3.90 -16.73
C ASN A 336 14.17 3.88 -17.86
N THR A 337 14.81 5.03 -18.09
CA THR A 337 15.74 5.21 -19.21
C THR A 337 17.07 4.49 -19.04
N THR A 338 17.39 4.00 -17.83
CA THR A 338 18.65 3.30 -17.55
C THR A 338 18.58 1.83 -17.94
N ASN A 339 17.41 1.21 -17.78
CA ASN A 339 17.22 -0.22 -18.06
C ASN A 339 16.14 -0.51 -19.12
N HIS A 340 15.52 0.53 -19.69
CA HIS A 340 14.49 0.43 -20.73
C HIS A 340 13.27 -0.42 -20.32
N THR A 341 12.91 -0.36 -19.04
CA THR A 341 11.70 -1.01 -18.52
C THR A 341 10.68 0.03 -18.10
N GLU A 342 9.40 -0.34 -18.13
CA GLU A 342 8.32 0.48 -17.61
C GLU A 342 8.20 0.24 -16.11
N GLN A 343 8.16 1.30 -15.30
CA GLN A 343 8.05 1.22 -13.85
C GLN A 343 6.87 2.05 -13.36
N LEU A 344 6.15 1.51 -12.39
CA LEU A 344 5.10 2.24 -11.71
C LEU A 344 5.70 3.47 -11.02
N ASN A 345 5.01 4.60 -11.15
CA ASN A 345 5.45 5.87 -10.59
C ASN A 345 5.44 5.89 -9.05
N SER A 346 4.58 5.09 -8.41
CA SER A 346 4.61 4.85 -6.97
C SER A 346 5.70 3.88 -6.56
N ARG A 347 6.32 4.17 -5.43
CA ARG A 347 7.30 3.31 -4.76
C ARG A 347 6.92 3.11 -3.32
N TRP A 348 7.27 1.94 -2.82
CA TRP A 348 7.15 1.62 -1.41
C TRP A 348 8.52 1.37 -0.81
N ARG A 349 8.66 1.67 0.47
CA ARG A 349 9.89 1.41 1.23
C ARG A 349 9.62 0.55 2.44
N VAL A 350 10.40 -0.51 2.57
CA VAL A 350 10.24 -1.48 3.66
C VAL A 350 11.20 -1.22 4.80
N ARG A 351 10.73 -1.54 6.01
CA ARG A 351 11.53 -1.57 7.21
C ARG A 351 11.15 -2.78 8.03
N ARG A 352 12.14 -3.55 8.44
CA ARG A 352 11.96 -4.69 9.33
C ARG A 352 12.64 -4.47 10.68
N ARG A 353 12.04 -4.98 11.75
CA ARG A 353 12.72 -5.31 13.01
C ARG A 353 12.83 -6.84 13.05
N GLY A 354 14.02 -7.35 13.37
CA GLY A 354 14.27 -8.79 13.29
C GLY A 354 14.13 -9.35 11.87
N ASN A 355 13.59 -10.56 11.72
CA ASN A 355 13.49 -11.24 10.41
C ASN A 355 12.23 -12.12 10.29
N PRO A 356 11.11 -11.58 9.78
CA PRO A 356 9.86 -12.34 9.62
C PRO A 356 9.89 -13.42 8.53
N GLY A 357 11.03 -13.60 7.85
CA GLY A 357 11.19 -14.52 6.72
C GLY A 357 10.70 -13.91 5.41
N SER A 358 10.47 -14.76 4.40
CA SER A 358 9.77 -14.34 3.20
C SER A 358 8.26 -14.27 3.44
N VAL A 359 7.58 -13.48 2.63
CA VAL A 359 6.15 -13.18 2.69
C VAL A 359 5.49 -13.46 1.35
N ASP A 360 4.17 -13.35 1.30
CA ASP A 360 3.44 -13.19 0.05
C ASP A 360 3.01 -11.73 -0.07
N ILE A 361 3.09 -11.18 -1.29
CA ILE A 361 2.73 -9.80 -1.58
C ILE A 361 1.67 -9.81 -2.66
N THR A 362 0.62 -9.05 -2.43
CA THR A 362 -0.50 -8.89 -3.34
C THR A 362 -0.74 -7.41 -3.61
N PHE A 363 -1.07 -7.08 -4.87
CA PHE A 363 -1.44 -5.76 -5.33
C PHE A 363 -2.89 -5.77 -5.83
N ASP A 364 -3.70 -4.82 -5.39
CA ASP A 364 -4.97 -4.49 -6.05
C ASP A 364 -4.71 -3.58 -7.25
N LEU A 365 -4.94 -4.10 -8.45
CA LEU A 365 -4.72 -3.44 -9.72
C LEU A 365 -5.93 -2.65 -10.22
N SER A 366 -7.01 -2.55 -9.43
CA SER A 366 -8.25 -1.85 -9.83
C SER A 366 -8.02 -0.39 -10.24
N SER A 367 -7.01 0.27 -9.67
CA SER A 367 -6.62 1.66 -9.96
C SER A 367 -5.34 1.80 -10.78
N VAL A 368 -4.75 0.68 -11.24
CA VAL A 368 -3.49 0.66 -12.00
C VAL A 368 -3.80 0.63 -13.50
N ASP A 369 -3.29 1.60 -14.25
CA ASP A 369 -3.44 1.61 -15.70
C ASP A 369 -2.52 0.58 -16.37
N LEU A 370 -3.12 -0.50 -16.87
CA LEU A 370 -2.46 -1.54 -17.66
C LEU A 370 -2.80 -1.44 -19.16
N SER A 371 -3.42 -0.35 -19.60
CA SER A 371 -3.70 -0.14 -21.01
C SER A 371 -2.41 -0.15 -21.83
N GLY A 372 -2.45 -0.81 -22.99
CA GLY A 372 -1.29 -0.96 -23.87
C GLY A 372 -0.23 -1.98 -23.40
N LYS A 373 -0.36 -2.57 -22.21
CA LYS A 373 0.54 -3.64 -21.74
C LYS A 373 0.12 -4.99 -22.35
N GLN A 374 1.06 -5.73 -22.90
CA GLN A 374 0.80 -7.03 -23.54
C GLN A 374 0.58 -8.11 -22.49
N SER A 375 -0.50 -8.89 -22.65
CA SER A 375 -0.84 -9.96 -21.70
C SER A 375 0.16 -11.12 -21.67
N CYS A 376 1.04 -11.22 -22.67
CA CYS A 376 2.02 -12.29 -22.78
C CYS A 376 3.39 -11.93 -22.16
N SER A 377 3.58 -10.68 -21.72
CA SER A 377 4.70 -10.28 -20.87
C SER A 377 4.21 -10.15 -19.42
N PRO A 378 4.89 -10.74 -18.42
CA PRO A 378 4.43 -10.69 -17.05
C PRO A 378 4.57 -9.27 -16.47
N LEU A 379 3.61 -8.87 -15.64
CA LEU A 379 3.83 -7.81 -14.68
C LEU A 379 4.74 -8.34 -13.57
N GLN A 380 5.70 -7.54 -13.11
CA GLN A 380 6.73 -7.99 -12.18
C GLN A 380 6.75 -7.12 -10.94
N LEU A 381 6.95 -7.73 -9.78
CA LEU A 381 7.40 -7.04 -8.58
C LEU A 381 8.93 -6.97 -8.63
N ILE A 382 9.49 -5.78 -8.44
CA ILE A 382 10.93 -5.58 -8.31
C ILE A 382 11.28 -5.03 -6.94
N VAL A 383 12.41 -5.47 -6.40
CA VAL A 383 12.95 -5.04 -5.11
C VAL A 383 14.40 -4.57 -5.31
N ASP A 384 14.75 -3.41 -4.78
CA ASP A 384 16.08 -2.82 -4.95
C ASP A 384 16.56 -2.07 -3.68
N ASN A 385 17.87 -1.87 -3.59
CA ASN A 385 18.53 -1.08 -2.55
C ASN A 385 18.62 0.41 -2.89
N ASN A 386 18.30 0.79 -4.14
CA ASN A 386 18.27 2.16 -4.61
C ASN A 386 16.85 2.57 -5.01
N TYR A 387 16.64 3.88 -5.12
CA TYR A 387 15.34 4.47 -5.40
C TYR A 387 14.94 4.38 -6.89
N ASP A 388 15.94 4.31 -7.78
CA ASP A 388 15.74 4.35 -9.23
C ASP A 388 15.51 2.98 -9.86
N PHE A 389 15.68 1.88 -9.12
CA PHE A 389 15.51 0.52 -9.61
C PHE A 389 16.33 0.19 -10.87
N SER A 390 17.48 0.85 -11.01
CA SER A 390 18.37 0.65 -12.16
C SER A 390 19.01 -0.73 -12.17
N SER A 391 19.11 -1.39 -11.01
CA SER A 391 19.76 -2.69 -10.84
C SER A 391 19.04 -3.59 -9.82
N PRO A 392 17.81 -4.06 -10.10
CA PRO A 392 16.99 -4.76 -9.11
C PRO A 392 17.71 -5.97 -8.51
N GLU A 393 17.73 -6.06 -7.18
CA GLU A 393 18.31 -7.20 -6.45
C GLU A 393 17.43 -8.45 -6.52
N ALA A 394 16.12 -8.26 -6.71
CA ALA A 394 15.17 -9.35 -6.88
C ALA A 394 14.01 -8.95 -7.82
N ILE A 395 13.56 -9.92 -8.60
CA ILE A 395 12.48 -9.80 -9.59
C ILE A 395 11.55 -11.00 -9.38
N TYR A 396 10.25 -10.75 -9.31
CA TYR A 396 9.22 -11.77 -9.17
C TYR A 396 8.13 -11.53 -10.21
N ASP A 397 7.89 -12.51 -11.08
CA ASP A 397 6.73 -12.48 -11.97
C ASP A 397 5.44 -12.63 -11.15
N LEU A 398 4.45 -11.78 -11.42
CA LEU A 398 3.18 -11.77 -10.72
C LEU A 398 2.18 -12.70 -11.41
N THR A 399 1.44 -13.45 -10.60
CA THR A 399 0.25 -14.18 -11.06
C THR A 399 -0.96 -13.26 -10.91
N ILE A 400 -1.70 -13.02 -11.99
CA ILE A 400 -2.87 -12.13 -12.00
C ILE A 400 -4.16 -12.95 -12.08
N VAL A 401 -5.08 -12.75 -11.14
CA VAL A 401 -6.44 -13.30 -11.15
C VAL A 401 -7.43 -12.16 -10.91
N GLY A 402 -8.22 -11.82 -11.94
CA GLY A 402 -9.07 -10.63 -11.88
C GLY A 402 -8.22 -9.36 -11.79
N SER A 403 -8.49 -8.51 -10.79
CA SER A 403 -7.68 -7.31 -10.48
C SER A 403 -6.56 -7.57 -9.48
N ILE A 404 -6.31 -8.81 -9.08
CA ILE A 404 -5.37 -9.12 -8.00
C ILE A 404 -4.09 -9.73 -8.59
N ALA A 405 -2.95 -9.09 -8.35
CA ALA A 405 -1.63 -9.59 -8.72
C ALA A 405 -0.84 -10.05 -7.50
N THR A 406 -0.31 -11.27 -7.54
CA THR A 406 0.36 -11.90 -6.39
C THR A 406 1.76 -12.41 -6.74
N ALA A 407 2.71 -12.14 -5.86
CA ALA A 407 4.02 -12.80 -5.79
C ALA A 407 4.13 -13.55 -4.46
N THR A 408 4.48 -14.83 -4.53
CA THR A 408 4.71 -15.66 -3.33
C THR A 408 6.20 -15.80 -3.04
N ASN A 409 6.55 -16.04 -1.78
CA ASN A 409 7.94 -16.27 -1.37
C ASN A 409 8.88 -15.10 -1.65
N VAL A 410 8.35 -13.89 -1.49
CA VAL A 410 9.09 -12.64 -1.66
C VAL A 410 9.97 -12.40 -0.45
N ARG A 411 11.25 -12.11 -0.69
CA ARG A 411 12.20 -11.76 0.37
C ARG A 411 12.41 -10.25 0.41
N LEU A 412 11.88 -9.61 1.45
CA LEU A 412 12.07 -8.19 1.71
C LEU A 412 13.21 -7.99 2.72
N ASN A 413 14.41 -7.67 2.20
CA ASN A 413 15.53 -7.26 3.04
C ASN A 413 15.27 -5.86 3.65
N GLN A 414 15.99 -5.50 4.71
CA GLN A 414 15.81 -4.19 5.34
C GLN A 414 16.11 -3.02 4.38
N ASN A 415 15.37 -1.92 4.55
CA ASN A 415 15.59 -0.64 3.87
C ASN A 415 15.52 -0.73 2.34
N ARG A 416 14.76 -1.70 1.81
CA ARG A 416 14.57 -1.88 0.37
C ARG A 416 13.41 -1.03 -0.15
N TYR A 417 13.53 -0.65 -1.41
CA TYR A 417 12.42 -0.14 -2.19
C TYR A 417 11.78 -1.30 -2.95
N PHE A 418 10.49 -1.21 -3.20
CA PHE A 418 9.83 -2.06 -4.19
C PHE A 418 8.82 -1.28 -5.01
N THR A 419 8.58 -1.76 -6.22
CA THR A 419 7.56 -1.22 -7.14
C THR A 419 7.16 -2.30 -8.16
N LEU A 420 6.21 -1.96 -9.04
CA LEU A 420 5.82 -2.79 -10.17
C LEU A 420 6.60 -2.40 -11.43
N ARG A 421 7.04 -3.41 -12.17
CA ARG A 421 7.77 -3.28 -13.44
C ARG A 421 7.05 -4.05 -14.53
N TYR A 422 7.12 -3.51 -15.74
CA TYR A 422 6.69 -4.19 -16.95
C TYR A 422 7.79 -4.07 -18.01
N VAL A 423 8.04 -5.15 -18.75
CA VAL A 423 9.06 -5.18 -19.82
C VAL A 423 8.34 -5.29 -21.15
N ASP A 424 8.50 -4.28 -22.01
CA ASP A 424 7.89 -4.26 -23.34
C ASP A 424 8.90 -4.29 -24.49
N GLU A 425 10.14 -3.89 -24.22
CA GLU A 425 11.15 -3.76 -25.27
C GLU A 425 12.52 -4.30 -24.89
N ILE A 426 13.16 -4.87 -25.91
CA ILE A 426 14.58 -5.17 -25.99
C ILE A 426 15.24 -3.97 -26.66
N VAL A 427 16.31 -3.45 -26.08
CA VAL A 427 17.00 -2.26 -26.61
C VAL A 427 18.47 -2.56 -26.88
N ARG A 428 18.96 -2.12 -28.03
CA ARG A 428 20.39 -2.01 -28.36
C ARG A 428 20.78 -0.54 -28.40
N ASP A 429 21.49 -0.06 -27.38
CA ASP A 429 21.87 1.37 -27.22
C ASP A 429 23.18 1.76 -27.91
N GLY A 430 23.93 0.77 -28.42
CA GLY A 430 25.26 0.94 -29.02
C GLY A 430 26.37 0.31 -28.19
N SER A 431 26.19 0.20 -26.88
CA SER A 431 27.12 -0.44 -25.93
C SER A 431 26.64 -1.83 -25.53
N SER A 432 25.40 -1.94 -25.06
CA SER A 432 24.81 -3.15 -24.47
C SER A 432 23.48 -3.54 -25.14
N TYR A 433 23.00 -4.75 -24.85
CA TYR A 433 21.59 -5.08 -25.03
C TYR A 433 20.89 -5.09 -23.67
N TYR A 434 19.61 -4.78 -23.68
CA TYR A 434 18.74 -4.82 -22.51
C TYR A 434 17.53 -5.72 -22.79
N ASN A 435 17.08 -6.45 -21.77
CA ASN A 435 15.79 -7.14 -21.70
C ASN A 435 15.54 -8.31 -22.67
N GLY A 436 16.48 -8.67 -23.56
CA GLY A 436 16.38 -9.88 -24.35
C GLY A 436 16.73 -11.15 -23.57
N SER A 437 16.30 -12.31 -24.07
CA SER A 437 16.54 -13.60 -23.41
C SER A 437 17.83 -14.30 -23.86
N GLY A 438 18.46 -13.79 -24.92
CA GLY A 438 19.70 -14.32 -25.47
C GLY A 438 20.96 -13.91 -24.69
N VAL A 439 22.11 -14.30 -25.23
CA VAL A 439 23.42 -13.99 -24.64
C VAL A 439 23.60 -12.48 -24.50
N ALA A 440 24.02 -12.04 -23.32
CA ALA A 440 24.18 -10.62 -22.97
C ALA A 440 22.91 -9.78 -23.18
N ASN A 441 21.74 -10.39 -23.00
CA ASN A 441 20.40 -9.82 -23.17
C ASN A 441 20.05 -9.44 -24.62
N ALA A 442 20.73 -10.02 -25.61
CA ALA A 442 20.33 -9.89 -27.01
C ALA A 442 18.97 -10.56 -27.26
N PRO A 443 18.23 -10.19 -28.32
CA PRO A 443 17.00 -10.90 -28.68
C PRO A 443 17.28 -12.36 -29.08
N ASP A 444 16.33 -13.25 -28.78
CA ASP A 444 16.31 -14.64 -29.25
C ASP A 444 14.90 -15.07 -29.74
N ASN A 445 14.69 -16.37 -29.96
CA ASN A 445 13.45 -16.92 -30.49
C ASN A 445 12.32 -17.10 -29.45
N THR A 446 12.52 -16.65 -28.21
CA THR A 446 11.53 -16.70 -27.12
C THR A 446 10.91 -15.33 -26.81
N ASN A 447 11.33 -14.28 -27.53
CA ASN A 447 10.94 -12.89 -27.25
C ASN A 447 9.74 -12.37 -28.05
N ALA A 448 8.84 -13.26 -28.49
CA ALA A 448 7.71 -12.93 -29.36
C ALA A 448 6.77 -11.83 -28.83
N CYS A 449 6.80 -11.55 -27.52
CA CYS A 449 6.00 -10.49 -26.88
C CYS A 449 6.64 -9.10 -26.92
N LEU A 450 7.95 -9.02 -27.14
CA LEU A 450 8.71 -7.79 -26.96
C LEU A 450 8.93 -7.07 -28.29
N LYS A 451 8.97 -5.75 -28.24
CA LYS A 451 9.52 -4.92 -29.31
C LYS A 451 11.05 -4.99 -29.27
N PHE A 452 11.73 -5.04 -30.41
CA PHE A 452 13.18 -4.89 -30.47
C PHE A 452 13.57 -3.56 -31.12
N THR A 453 14.24 -2.70 -30.35
CA THR A 453 14.65 -1.36 -30.75
C THR A 453 16.17 -1.28 -30.90
N VAL A 454 16.66 -0.90 -32.08
CA VAL A 454 18.07 -0.53 -32.30
C VAL A 454 18.17 0.99 -32.33
N LYS A 455 18.87 1.56 -31.35
CA LYS A 455 18.98 3.00 -31.16
C LYS A 455 19.80 3.68 -32.27
N SER A 456 19.59 4.98 -32.42
CA SER A 456 20.30 5.83 -33.37
C SER A 456 21.82 5.66 -33.23
N GLY A 457 22.48 5.32 -34.34
CA GLY A 457 23.93 5.10 -34.41
C GLY A 457 24.41 3.77 -33.83
N ALA A 458 23.53 2.97 -33.22
CA ALA A 458 23.89 1.66 -32.69
C ALA A 458 24.00 0.62 -33.82
N VAL A 459 24.95 -0.30 -33.69
CA VAL A 459 25.06 -1.48 -34.54
C VAL A 459 24.69 -2.72 -33.73
N SER A 460 23.78 -3.52 -34.28
CA SER A 460 23.30 -4.79 -33.75
C SER A 460 23.68 -5.91 -34.71
N ASN A 461 24.51 -6.86 -34.25
CA ASN A 461 24.86 -8.06 -35.03
C ASN A 461 24.19 -9.28 -34.39
N ILE A 462 23.21 -9.86 -35.05
CA ILE A 462 22.41 -10.98 -34.55
C ILE A 462 22.87 -12.27 -35.22
N ASN A 463 23.37 -13.20 -34.40
CA ASN A 463 23.91 -14.49 -34.80
C ASN A 463 23.04 -15.68 -34.35
N ALA A 464 21.76 -15.43 -34.09
CA ALA A 464 20.77 -16.42 -33.70
C ALA A 464 19.43 -16.12 -34.38
N ASN A 465 18.55 -17.12 -34.43
CA ASN A 465 17.16 -16.88 -34.80
C ASN A 465 16.49 -16.03 -33.72
N ILE A 466 15.78 -14.99 -34.14
CA ILE A 466 15.05 -14.09 -33.26
C ILE A 466 13.59 -14.02 -33.64
N HIS A 467 12.71 -14.00 -32.64
CA HIS A 467 11.27 -13.87 -32.81
C HIS A 467 10.79 -12.78 -31.86
N VAL A 468 10.26 -11.70 -32.41
CA VAL A 468 9.83 -10.50 -31.67
C VAL A 468 8.47 -10.01 -32.14
N ARG A 469 7.77 -9.26 -31.29
CA ARG A 469 6.47 -8.67 -31.64
C ARG A 469 6.64 -7.62 -32.73
N SER A 470 7.58 -6.70 -32.52
CA SER A 470 7.84 -5.58 -33.42
C SER A 470 9.33 -5.30 -33.51
N VAL A 471 9.77 -4.66 -34.59
CA VAL A 471 11.13 -4.14 -34.75
C VAL A 471 11.08 -2.65 -35.02
N GLU A 472 11.93 -1.89 -34.36
CA GLU A 472 12.21 -0.49 -34.68
C GLU A 472 13.72 -0.28 -34.86
N ILE A 473 14.10 0.27 -36.01
CA ILE A 473 15.46 0.73 -36.27
C ILE A 473 15.44 2.25 -36.39
N GLU A 474 15.95 2.94 -35.37
CA GLU A 474 16.04 4.40 -35.37
C GLU A 474 17.02 4.90 -36.45
N THR A 475 16.91 6.18 -36.82
CA THR A 475 17.77 6.81 -37.83
C THR A 475 19.25 6.57 -37.54
N GLY A 476 20.00 6.06 -38.53
CA GLY A 476 21.42 5.73 -38.39
C GLY A 476 21.73 4.45 -37.58
N GLY A 477 20.74 3.81 -36.98
CA GLY A 477 20.88 2.46 -36.40
C GLY A 477 21.03 1.40 -37.51
N VAL A 478 21.77 0.33 -37.21
CA VAL A 478 22.03 -0.77 -38.16
C VAL A 478 21.78 -2.12 -37.49
N LEU A 479 20.87 -2.91 -38.05
CA LEU A 479 20.61 -4.30 -37.67
C LEU A 479 21.13 -5.25 -38.74
N ASN A 480 22.15 -6.05 -38.40
CA ASN A 480 22.68 -7.10 -39.25
C ASN A 480 22.16 -8.46 -38.74
N ILE A 481 21.33 -9.12 -39.55
CA ILE A 481 21.01 -10.54 -39.34
C ILE A 481 22.09 -11.35 -40.07
N LEU A 482 22.91 -12.06 -39.30
CA LEU A 482 24.05 -12.79 -39.86
C LEU A 482 23.59 -14.06 -40.60
N ASN A 483 24.47 -14.58 -41.46
CA ASN A 483 24.21 -15.72 -42.34
C ASN A 483 23.52 -16.90 -41.64
N GLY A 484 22.44 -17.38 -42.26
CA GLY A 484 21.68 -18.56 -41.81
C GLY A 484 20.72 -18.30 -40.65
N ASN A 485 20.53 -17.04 -40.22
CA ASN A 485 19.61 -16.70 -39.13
C ASN A 485 18.31 -16.05 -39.64
N LEU A 486 17.24 -16.29 -38.90
CA LEU A 486 15.90 -15.76 -39.13
C LEU A 486 15.58 -14.62 -38.17
N LEU A 487 15.07 -13.50 -38.70
CA LEU A 487 14.29 -12.51 -37.96
C LEU A 487 12.81 -12.73 -38.24
N GLN A 488 12.06 -13.18 -37.24
CA GLN A 488 10.62 -13.31 -37.29
C GLN A 488 9.96 -12.15 -36.54
N VAL A 489 8.98 -11.49 -37.17
CA VAL A 489 8.24 -10.34 -36.60
C VAL A 489 6.74 -10.53 -36.75
N ASP A 490 5.97 -10.39 -35.66
CA ASP A 490 4.54 -10.69 -35.71
C ASP A 490 3.64 -9.48 -36.04
N ASN A 491 4.06 -8.26 -35.70
CA ASN A 491 3.22 -7.07 -35.79
C ASN A 491 3.81 -6.01 -36.74
N GLU A 492 4.78 -5.23 -36.28
CA GLU A 492 5.25 -4.03 -36.98
C GLU A 492 6.76 -4.06 -37.22
N VAL A 493 7.19 -3.62 -38.40
CA VAL A 493 8.59 -3.34 -38.71
C VAL A 493 8.73 -1.86 -39.12
N VAL A 494 9.36 -1.06 -38.26
CA VAL A 494 9.67 0.36 -38.49
C VAL A 494 11.15 0.51 -38.80
N VAL A 495 11.50 0.98 -40.00
CA VAL A 495 12.91 1.11 -40.42
C VAL A 495 13.21 2.55 -40.84
N ASN A 496 13.82 3.32 -39.94
CA ASN A 496 14.41 4.63 -40.25
C ASN A 496 15.93 4.55 -40.45
N GLY A 497 16.58 3.52 -39.90
CA GLY A 497 17.98 3.17 -40.15
C GLY A 497 18.14 2.12 -41.26
N THR A 498 18.90 1.06 -40.98
CA THR A 498 19.19 -0.01 -41.95
C THR A 498 19.03 -1.40 -41.34
N ILE A 499 18.39 -2.32 -42.07
CA ILE A 499 18.42 -3.76 -41.82
C ILE A 499 19.23 -4.44 -42.94
N ASN A 500 20.22 -5.26 -42.59
CA ASN A 500 20.99 -6.06 -43.52
C ASN A 500 20.75 -7.55 -43.27
N LEU A 501 20.28 -8.27 -44.29
CA LEU A 501 20.16 -9.73 -44.30
C LEU A 501 21.39 -10.31 -45.01
N LEU A 502 22.35 -10.81 -44.24
CA LEU A 502 23.62 -11.30 -44.78
C LEU A 502 23.51 -12.77 -45.20
N GLY A 503 23.98 -13.11 -46.40
CA GLY A 503 23.99 -14.49 -46.91
C GLY A 503 22.59 -15.09 -46.96
N GLU A 504 22.38 -16.22 -46.29
CA GLU A 504 21.09 -16.93 -46.19
C GLU A 504 20.17 -16.40 -45.09
N ALA A 505 20.45 -15.22 -44.51
CA ALA A 505 19.57 -14.62 -43.52
C ALA A 505 18.18 -14.29 -44.09
N GLN A 506 17.16 -14.39 -43.24
CA GLN A 506 15.76 -14.18 -43.62
C GLN A 506 15.07 -13.20 -42.68
N LEU A 507 14.13 -12.43 -43.23
CA LEU A 507 13.12 -11.68 -42.49
C LEU A 507 11.76 -12.26 -42.86
N ILE A 508 11.01 -12.75 -41.88
CA ILE A 508 9.63 -13.20 -42.05
C ILE A 508 8.74 -12.34 -41.17
N GLN A 509 7.69 -11.77 -41.76
CA GLN A 509 6.67 -11.05 -41.00
C GLN A 509 5.35 -11.82 -41.03
N ASN A 510 4.81 -12.13 -39.85
CA ASN A 510 3.61 -12.94 -39.67
C ASN A 510 2.37 -12.12 -39.29
N HIS A 511 2.30 -10.85 -39.71
CA HIS A 511 1.16 -9.98 -39.40
C HIS A 511 -0.11 -10.38 -40.17
N THR A 512 -1.26 -10.15 -39.55
CA THR A 512 -2.58 -10.27 -40.19
C THR A 512 -3.27 -8.90 -40.18
N GLY A 513 -3.91 -8.52 -41.28
CA GLY A 513 -4.60 -7.23 -41.40
C GLY A 513 -3.80 -6.17 -42.17
N THR A 514 -4.09 -4.90 -41.91
CA THR A 514 -3.40 -3.77 -42.56
C THR A 514 -1.96 -3.68 -42.07
N THR A 515 -1.01 -3.55 -42.99
CA THR A 515 0.39 -3.36 -42.63
C THR A 515 0.56 -2.12 -41.77
N LEU A 516 1.28 -2.28 -40.65
CA LEU A 516 1.73 -1.17 -39.80
C LEU A 516 3.17 -0.77 -40.12
N ASN A 517 3.81 -1.44 -41.08
CA ASN A 517 5.19 -1.15 -41.43
C ASN A 517 5.37 0.27 -41.93
N SER A 518 6.46 0.90 -41.50
CA SER A 518 6.74 2.29 -41.80
C SER A 518 8.25 2.58 -41.78
N GLY A 519 8.61 3.83 -42.06
CA GLY A 519 9.98 4.31 -42.02
C GLY A 519 10.58 4.61 -43.41
N GLY A 520 11.60 5.47 -43.43
CA GLY A 520 12.28 5.95 -44.64
C GLY A 520 13.66 5.35 -44.88
N GLY A 521 14.05 4.35 -44.08
CA GLY A 521 15.34 3.70 -44.09
C GLY A 521 15.49 2.64 -45.19
N SER A 522 16.39 1.67 -44.99
CA SER A 522 16.67 0.63 -45.97
C SER A 522 16.66 -0.79 -45.41
N LEU A 523 16.15 -1.73 -46.20
CA LEU A 523 16.31 -3.16 -46.00
C LEU A 523 17.17 -3.67 -47.17
N THR A 524 18.33 -4.26 -46.88
CA THR A 524 19.25 -4.76 -47.90
C THR A 524 19.54 -6.25 -47.71
N GLN A 525 19.68 -6.96 -48.83
CA GLN A 525 20.16 -8.33 -48.88
C GLN A 525 21.29 -8.40 -49.92
N PRO A 526 22.56 -8.34 -49.51
CA PRO A 526 23.68 -8.38 -50.45
C PRO A 526 23.72 -9.75 -51.14
N GLN A 527 23.65 -9.77 -52.48
CA GLN A 527 23.82 -11.01 -53.25
C GLN A 527 25.27 -11.49 -53.14
N GLN A 528 25.46 -12.73 -52.67
CA GLN A 528 26.74 -13.43 -52.85
C GLN A 528 26.76 -14.07 -54.23
N GLY A 529 27.41 -13.42 -55.19
CA GLY A 529 27.71 -14.03 -56.47
C GLY A 529 28.73 -15.16 -56.30
N SER A 530 28.45 -16.34 -56.86
CA SER A 530 29.45 -17.40 -56.99
C SER A 530 30.57 -16.88 -57.89
N ALA A 531 31.83 -16.93 -57.43
CA ALA A 531 32.96 -16.61 -58.30
C ALA A 531 32.96 -17.59 -59.50
N SER A 532 32.60 -17.10 -60.68
CA SER A 532 32.78 -17.84 -61.93
C SER A 532 34.27 -17.84 -62.28
N PHE A 533 34.98 -18.91 -61.93
CA PHE A 533 36.31 -19.15 -62.47
C PHE A 533 36.19 -19.56 -63.94
N ILE A 534 36.52 -18.66 -64.87
CA ILE A 534 36.83 -19.07 -66.24
C ILE A 534 38.27 -19.59 -66.23
N THR A 535 38.42 -20.91 -66.17
CA THR A 535 39.71 -21.56 -66.40
C THR A 535 39.97 -21.61 -67.91
N THR A 536 40.67 -20.62 -68.45
CA THR A 536 41.19 -20.71 -69.83
C THR A 536 42.48 -21.54 -69.81
N THR A 537 42.39 -22.81 -70.16
CA THR A 537 43.58 -23.64 -70.43
C THR A 537 44.20 -23.20 -71.77
N ILE A 538 45.25 -22.40 -71.75
CA ILE A 538 46.12 -22.20 -72.92
C ILE A 538 47.15 -23.33 -72.91
N GLY A 539 46.94 -24.34 -73.77
CA GLY A 539 47.91 -25.39 -74.04
C GLY A 539 49.08 -24.85 -74.85
N VAL A 540 50.29 -25.06 -74.35
CA VAL A 540 51.55 -24.86 -75.08
C VAL A 540 51.74 -26.00 -76.08
N ARG A 541 52.07 -25.68 -77.34
CA ARG A 541 52.78 -26.61 -78.23
C ARG A 541 54.19 -26.08 -78.46
N GLN A 542 55.15 -27.01 -78.36
CA GLN A 542 56.57 -26.83 -78.64
C GLN A 542 56.83 -26.33 -80.06
#